data_AF-A0A9D7UKF2-F1
#
_entry.id   AF-A0A9D7UKF2-F1
#
_cell.length_a   1.000
_cell.length_b   1.000
_cell.length_c   1.000
_cell.angle_alpha   90.00
_cell.angle_beta   90.00
_cell.angle_gamma   90.00
#
_symmetry.space_group_name_H-M   'P 1'
#
loop_
_entity.id
_entity.type
_entity.pdbx_description
1 polymer ?
#
loop_
_entity_poly.entity_id
_entity_poly.type
_entity_poly.pdbx_seq_one_letter_code
_entity_poly.pdbx_strand_id
1 'polypeptide(L)'
;NANKPMRASWRMAARFANWLHNDQADAAWAFETGAYDTSTFGTTQNEHGINVLTDQQQRSEGARFFIPTADEWKKAGFYDPNRYGEEDGGWWLYPTTSDTAPYAAAPEFGGETNGGPFPPGQIRPLDVGSYPHVQSPWGLLDVSGGAHEWMEDFQNPAVPSSRLAGGTSIYFPSPTEVGDHLTVLGGLSPADLTGIRLASVIPSPSPIAVLAVGFSCLFRRHRHEEVPSRERAGRARS
;
A
#
# COMPACT_ATOMS: atom_id res chain seq x y z
N ASN A 1 -10.99 9.80 21.63
CA ASN A 1 -11.15 9.48 20.19
C ASN A 1 -9.80 9.65 19.51
N ALA A 2 -8.99 8.59 19.38
CA ALA A 2 -7.59 8.77 18.98
C ALA A 2 -7.19 8.10 17.64
N ASN A 3 -7.93 7.11 17.11
CA ASN A 3 -7.41 6.28 16.00
C ASN A 3 -8.39 6.10 14.83
N LYS A 4 -9.22 7.10 14.51
CA LYS A 4 -10.05 7.06 13.29
C LYS A 4 -9.18 7.28 12.04
N PRO A 5 -9.55 6.71 10.88
CA PRO A 5 -8.83 6.96 9.63
C PRO A 5 -8.81 8.47 9.35
N MET A 6 -7.61 9.00 9.09
CA MET A 6 -7.45 10.40 8.69
C MET A 6 -8.11 10.62 7.34
N ARG A 7 -8.75 11.79 7.16
CA ARG A 7 -9.27 12.23 5.88
C ARG A 7 -8.52 13.48 5.42
N ALA A 8 -8.00 13.45 4.20
CA ALA A 8 -7.22 14.53 3.61
C ALA A 8 -7.58 14.68 2.13
N SER A 9 -7.31 15.87 1.58
CA SER A 9 -7.32 16.08 0.14
C SER A 9 -6.16 15.34 -0.52
N TRP A 10 -6.26 15.03 -1.81
CA TRP A 10 -5.16 14.38 -2.52
C TRP A 10 -3.87 15.21 -2.43
N ARG A 11 -3.98 16.53 -2.58
CA ARG A 11 -2.84 17.45 -2.47
C ARG A 11 -2.25 17.51 -1.06
N MET A 12 -3.07 17.38 -0.02
CA MET A 12 -2.58 17.26 1.37
C MET A 12 -1.88 15.92 1.60
N ALA A 13 -2.39 14.83 1.03
CA ALA A 13 -1.75 13.53 1.07
C ALA A 13 -0.38 13.53 0.38
N ALA A 14 -0.27 14.18 -0.79
CA ALA A 14 0.99 14.36 -1.50
C ALA A 14 2.02 15.17 -0.70
N ARG A 15 1.58 16.25 -0.03
CA ARG A 15 2.42 17.03 0.88
C ARG A 15 2.87 16.23 2.11
N PHE A 16 2.01 15.35 2.63
CA PHE A 16 2.38 14.45 3.71
C PHE A 16 3.42 13.41 3.26
N ALA A 17 3.27 12.87 2.04
CA ALA A 17 4.27 12.00 1.43
C ALA A 17 5.62 12.72 1.23
N ASN A 18 5.61 13.99 0.82
CA ASN A 18 6.81 14.84 0.77
C ASN A 18 7.48 14.95 2.14
N TRP A 19 6.73 15.26 3.18
CA TRP A 19 7.29 15.40 4.53
C TRP A 19 7.95 14.11 5.01
N LEU A 20 7.33 12.95 4.78
CA LEU A 20 7.94 11.65 5.07
C LEU A 20 9.18 11.36 4.20
N HIS A 21 9.13 11.73 2.93
CA HIS A 21 10.29 11.66 2.03
C HIS A 21 11.44 12.55 2.50
N ASN A 22 11.16 13.65 3.17
CA ASN A 22 12.17 14.59 3.66
C ASN A 22 12.52 14.35 5.14
N ASP A 23 12.46 13.10 5.58
CA ASP A 23 12.80 12.66 6.94
C ASP A 23 12.08 13.47 8.04
N GLN A 24 10.84 13.86 7.74
CA GLN A 24 9.98 14.61 8.65
C GLN A 24 10.57 15.97 9.06
N ALA A 25 11.39 16.58 8.20
CA ALA A 25 12.01 17.86 8.46
C ALA A 25 10.98 18.94 8.84
N ASP A 26 11.27 19.67 9.92
CA ASP A 26 10.44 20.77 10.42
C ASP A 26 10.72 22.06 9.64
N ALA A 27 10.36 22.06 8.36
CA ALA A 27 10.55 23.19 7.47
C ALA A 27 9.50 23.17 6.35
N ALA A 28 9.07 24.36 5.92
CA ALA A 28 8.03 24.48 4.88
C ALA A 28 8.40 23.76 3.57
N TRP A 29 9.66 23.84 3.13
CA TRP A 29 10.12 23.19 1.91
C TRP A 29 9.95 21.66 1.94
N ALA A 30 9.93 21.05 3.13
CA ALA A 30 9.79 19.60 3.30
C ALA A 30 8.42 19.08 2.85
N PHE A 31 7.43 19.97 2.69
CA PHE A 31 6.09 19.63 2.20
C PHE A 31 5.93 19.92 0.69
N GLU A 32 6.82 20.70 0.08
CA GLU A 32 6.65 21.22 -1.28
C GLU A 32 7.34 20.38 -2.37
N THR A 33 8.35 19.60 -2.01
CA THR A 33 9.12 18.77 -2.96
C THR A 33 9.59 17.47 -2.33
N GLY A 34 10.10 16.53 -3.12
CA GLY A 34 10.52 15.19 -2.69
C GLY A 34 9.79 14.11 -3.48
N ALA A 35 8.66 13.62 -2.95
CA ALA A 35 7.81 12.68 -3.67
C ALA A 35 6.99 13.34 -4.78
N TYR A 36 6.51 14.56 -4.57
CA TYR A 36 5.68 15.33 -5.49
C TYR A 36 6.15 16.80 -5.54
N ASP A 37 6.22 17.39 -6.73
CA ASP A 37 6.43 18.83 -6.92
C ASP A 37 5.10 19.58 -6.83
N THR A 38 4.86 20.22 -5.69
CA THR A 38 3.61 20.94 -5.43
C THR A 38 3.48 22.22 -6.24
N SER A 39 4.56 22.74 -6.85
CA SER A 39 4.50 23.92 -7.72
C SER A 39 3.65 23.67 -8.97
N THR A 40 3.48 22.39 -9.34
CA THR A 40 2.59 21.96 -10.42
C THR A 40 1.11 22.02 -10.04
N PHE A 41 0.78 22.05 -8.74
CA PHE A 41 -0.60 21.85 -8.29
C PHE A 41 -1.48 23.06 -8.64
N GLY A 42 -2.50 22.81 -9.46
CA GLY A 42 -3.30 23.88 -10.02
C GLY A 42 -4.39 23.40 -10.95
N THR A 43 -4.98 24.35 -11.66
CA THR A 43 -6.02 24.11 -12.65
C THR A 43 -5.80 25.06 -13.82
N THR A 44 -5.92 24.55 -15.03
CA THR A 44 -5.86 25.34 -16.27
C THR A 44 -6.97 24.90 -17.22
N GLN A 45 -7.14 25.58 -18.35
CA GLN A 45 -8.01 25.13 -19.44
C GLN A 45 -7.18 24.49 -20.53
N ASN A 46 -7.65 23.34 -21.04
CA ASN A 46 -7.09 22.74 -22.25
C ASN A 46 -7.54 23.51 -23.51
N GLU A 47 -7.07 23.08 -24.69
CA GLU A 47 -7.39 23.70 -25.99
C GLU A 47 -8.91 23.74 -26.32
N HIS A 48 -9.71 22.93 -25.63
CA HIS A 48 -11.16 22.86 -25.78
C HIS A 48 -11.92 23.66 -24.71
N GLY A 49 -11.23 24.43 -23.86
CA GLY A 49 -11.83 25.22 -22.78
C GLY A 49 -12.27 24.39 -21.57
N ILE A 50 -11.86 23.13 -21.48
CA ILE A 50 -12.19 22.22 -20.36
C ILE A 50 -11.17 22.44 -19.25
N ASN A 51 -11.67 22.61 -18.01
CA ASN A 51 -10.82 22.69 -16.83
C ASN A 51 -10.12 21.35 -16.58
N VAL A 52 -8.79 21.40 -16.48
CA VAL A 52 -7.92 20.26 -16.17
C VAL A 52 -6.97 20.62 -15.03
N LEU A 53 -6.63 19.63 -14.23
CA LEU A 53 -5.67 19.71 -13.16
C LEU A 53 -4.25 19.71 -13.74
N THR A 54 -3.38 20.50 -13.13
CA THR A 54 -1.95 20.53 -13.48
C THR A 54 -1.09 19.76 -12.49
N ASP A 55 -1.72 19.13 -11.48
CA ASP A 55 -1.05 18.35 -10.45
C ASP A 55 -0.14 17.29 -11.08
N GLN A 56 1.08 17.14 -10.55
CA GLN A 56 2.04 16.14 -11.04
C GLN A 56 1.39 14.75 -11.16
N GLN A 57 1.47 14.16 -12.34
CA GLN A 57 0.73 12.95 -12.66
C GLN A 57 1.24 11.73 -11.89
N GLN A 58 2.55 11.59 -11.77
CA GLN A 58 3.24 10.51 -11.07
C GLN A 58 4.23 11.12 -10.08
N ARG A 59 4.48 10.43 -8.98
CA ARG A 59 5.59 10.74 -8.07
C ARG A 59 6.92 10.90 -8.81
N SER A 60 7.79 11.70 -8.23
CA SER A 60 9.17 11.87 -8.66
C SER A 60 9.98 10.59 -8.46
N GLU A 61 10.98 10.38 -9.32
CA GLU A 61 11.91 9.26 -9.19
C GLU A 61 12.63 9.30 -7.83
N GLY A 62 12.80 8.13 -7.21
CA GLY A 62 13.43 8.01 -5.89
C GLY A 62 12.51 8.36 -4.71
N ALA A 63 11.22 8.59 -4.94
CA ALA A 63 10.26 8.79 -3.86
C ALA A 63 10.27 7.62 -2.85
N ARG A 64 10.63 7.88 -1.58
CA ARG A 64 10.65 6.87 -0.52
C ARG A 64 9.28 6.51 0.04
N PHE A 65 8.38 7.51 0.09
CA PHE A 65 6.99 7.37 0.50
C PHE A 65 6.10 8.06 -0.53
N PHE A 66 4.98 7.45 -0.90
CA PHE A 66 4.11 7.95 -1.95
C PHE A 66 2.69 7.40 -1.85
N ILE A 67 1.75 8.05 -2.53
CA ILE A 67 0.39 7.54 -2.69
C ILE A 67 0.47 6.37 -3.70
N PRO A 68 -0.04 5.17 -3.40
CA PRO A 68 0.06 4.03 -4.30
C PRO A 68 -0.67 4.31 -5.63
N THR A 69 -0.18 3.72 -6.71
CA THR A 69 -0.97 3.66 -7.95
C THR A 69 -2.17 2.73 -7.77
N ALA A 70 -3.14 2.80 -8.67
CA ALA A 70 -4.27 1.87 -8.70
C ALA A 70 -3.83 0.41 -8.83
N ASP A 71 -2.76 0.14 -9.58
CA ASP A 71 -2.20 -1.20 -9.73
C ASP A 71 -1.53 -1.68 -8.45
N GLU A 72 -0.77 -0.82 -7.77
CA GLU A 72 -0.16 -1.15 -6.47
C GLU A 72 -1.22 -1.39 -5.41
N TRP A 73 -2.25 -0.53 -5.35
CA TRP A 73 -3.36 -0.65 -4.41
C TRP A 73 -4.14 -1.95 -4.65
N LYS A 74 -4.47 -2.26 -5.90
CA LYS A 74 -5.14 -3.52 -6.26
C LYS A 74 -4.28 -4.73 -5.94
N LYS A 75 -3.00 -4.71 -6.30
CA LYS A 75 -2.11 -5.84 -6.04
C LYS A 75 -1.99 -6.10 -4.53
N ALA A 76 -1.86 -5.05 -3.73
CA ALA A 76 -1.74 -5.17 -2.27
C ALA A 76 -3.05 -5.61 -1.59
N GLY A 77 -4.21 -5.24 -2.15
CA GLY A 77 -5.53 -5.59 -1.62
C GLY A 77 -6.07 -6.95 -2.08
N PHE A 78 -5.82 -7.34 -3.33
CA PHE A 78 -6.61 -8.38 -4.01
C PHE A 78 -5.78 -9.51 -4.61
N TYR A 79 -4.51 -9.26 -4.94
CA TYR A 79 -3.66 -10.29 -5.51
C TYR A 79 -3.09 -11.17 -4.41
N ASP A 80 -3.31 -12.47 -4.54
CA ASP A 80 -2.77 -13.51 -3.69
C ASP A 80 -1.78 -14.35 -4.50
N PRO A 81 -0.49 -14.37 -4.14
CA PRO A 81 0.53 -15.14 -4.86
C PRO A 81 0.35 -16.65 -4.73
N ASN A 82 -0.50 -17.11 -3.80
CA ASN A 82 -0.73 -18.52 -3.50
C ASN A 82 -2.21 -18.94 -3.59
N ARG A 83 -3.04 -18.17 -4.31
CA ARG A 83 -4.49 -18.39 -4.37
C ARG A 83 -4.88 -19.82 -4.77
N TYR A 84 -4.15 -20.40 -5.73
CA TYR A 84 -4.44 -21.71 -6.31
C TYR A 84 -3.43 -22.80 -5.88
N GLY A 85 -2.47 -22.45 -5.02
CA GLY A 85 -1.37 -23.32 -4.60
C GLY A 85 -0.09 -22.52 -4.40
N GLU A 86 0.99 -23.18 -3.96
CA GLU A 86 2.29 -22.53 -3.79
C GLU A 86 2.78 -21.92 -5.12
N GLU A 87 3.04 -20.61 -5.11
CA GLU A 87 3.44 -19.82 -6.29
C GLU A 87 2.42 -19.81 -7.46
N ASP A 88 1.19 -20.28 -7.24
CA ASP A 88 0.10 -20.21 -8.22
C ASP A 88 -0.88 -19.10 -7.85
N GLY A 89 -0.59 -17.91 -8.36
CA GLY A 89 -1.26 -16.69 -7.97
C GLY A 89 -2.62 -16.44 -8.63
N GLY A 90 -3.42 -15.59 -8.00
CA GLY A 90 -4.69 -15.14 -8.57
C GLY A 90 -5.26 -13.92 -7.83
N TRP A 91 -6.44 -13.47 -8.27
CA TRP A 91 -7.06 -12.24 -7.80
C TRP A 91 -8.39 -12.55 -7.10
N TRP A 92 -8.53 -12.11 -5.85
CA TRP A 92 -9.80 -12.06 -5.13
C TRP A 92 -10.72 -10.97 -5.66
N LEU A 93 -12.03 -11.21 -5.64
CA LEU A 93 -13.01 -10.16 -5.99
C LEU A 93 -13.08 -9.08 -4.90
N TYR A 94 -12.82 -9.44 -3.65
CA TYR A 94 -12.84 -8.55 -2.49
C TYR A 94 -11.49 -8.57 -1.77
N PRO A 95 -11.10 -7.47 -1.11
CA PRO A 95 -9.78 -7.34 -0.49
C PRO A 95 -9.68 -8.08 0.85
N THR A 96 -10.72 -8.83 1.22
CA THR A 96 -10.81 -9.66 2.42
C THR A 96 -10.42 -11.11 2.15
N THR A 97 -9.64 -11.35 1.09
CA THR A 97 -9.21 -12.70 0.67
C THR A 97 -10.40 -13.62 0.38
N SER A 98 -11.40 -13.09 -0.33
CA SER A 98 -12.66 -13.77 -0.60
C SER A 98 -13.28 -13.34 -1.93
N ASP A 99 -14.05 -14.24 -2.55
CA ASP A 99 -14.92 -13.92 -3.68
C ASP A 99 -16.35 -13.58 -3.24
N THR A 100 -16.62 -13.63 -1.93
CA THR A 100 -17.88 -13.19 -1.31
C THR A 100 -17.69 -11.80 -0.72
N ALA A 101 -18.70 -10.93 -0.90
CA ALA A 101 -18.66 -9.58 -0.35
C ALA A 101 -18.52 -9.60 1.19
N PRO A 102 -17.73 -8.70 1.78
CA PRO A 102 -17.56 -8.64 3.22
C PRO A 102 -18.88 -8.26 3.91
N TYR A 103 -19.17 -8.90 5.04
CA TYR A 103 -20.35 -8.59 5.83
C TYR A 103 -20.23 -7.22 6.51
N ALA A 104 -20.99 -6.24 6.04
CA ALA A 104 -21.02 -4.89 6.61
C ALA A 104 -21.75 -4.88 7.97
N ALA A 105 -21.01 -4.96 9.07
CA ALA A 105 -21.52 -4.84 10.42
C ALA A 105 -20.40 -4.44 11.39
N ALA A 106 -20.75 -4.04 12.61
CA ALA A 106 -19.73 -3.82 13.64
C ALA A 106 -19.11 -5.16 14.09
N PRO A 107 -17.84 -5.19 14.55
CA PRO A 107 -17.16 -6.43 14.95
C PRO A 107 -17.93 -7.25 15.99
N GLU A 108 -18.63 -6.59 16.92
CA GLU A 108 -19.46 -7.25 17.94
C GLU A 108 -20.65 -8.05 17.36
N PHE A 109 -20.97 -7.85 16.08
CA PHE A 109 -22.00 -8.60 15.34
C PHE A 109 -21.39 -9.54 14.28
N GLY A 110 -20.07 -9.74 14.30
CA GLY A 110 -19.38 -10.60 13.32
C GLY A 110 -19.15 -9.93 11.96
N GLY A 111 -19.23 -8.60 11.88
CA GLY A 111 -18.93 -7.88 10.65
C GLY A 111 -17.47 -7.99 10.24
N GLU A 112 -17.23 -7.77 8.95
CA GLU A 112 -15.92 -7.82 8.31
C GLU A 112 -15.48 -6.46 7.76
N THR A 113 -16.41 -5.49 7.70
CA THR A 113 -16.15 -4.14 7.23
C THR A 113 -17.07 -3.13 7.91
N ASN A 114 -16.58 -1.91 8.09
CA ASN A 114 -17.39 -0.75 8.50
C ASN A 114 -17.73 0.19 7.32
N GLY A 115 -17.56 -0.24 6.06
CA GLY A 115 -18.11 0.42 4.86
C GLY A 115 -19.19 -0.42 4.15
N GLY A 116 -20.12 0.23 3.43
CA GLY A 116 -21.18 -0.44 2.66
C GLY A 116 -22.57 -0.50 3.33
N PRO A 117 -23.44 -1.47 2.96
CA PRO A 117 -24.83 -1.52 3.40
C PRO A 117 -24.98 -2.07 4.83
N PHE A 118 -24.89 -1.19 5.83
CA PHE A 118 -25.05 -1.56 7.23
C PHE A 118 -26.49 -1.90 7.61
N PRO A 119 -26.70 -2.87 8.51
CA PRO A 119 -27.93 -3.00 9.26
C PRO A 119 -28.28 -1.68 9.99
N PRO A 120 -29.57 -1.31 10.07
CA PRO A 120 -30.00 -0.12 10.80
C PRO A 120 -29.46 -0.11 12.23
N GLY A 121 -28.91 1.03 12.67
CA GLY A 121 -28.41 1.23 14.03
C GLY A 121 -26.96 0.78 14.28
N GLN A 122 -26.25 0.27 13.26
CA GLN A 122 -24.85 -0.19 13.39
C GLN A 122 -23.81 0.74 12.74
N ILE A 123 -24.23 1.89 12.18
CA ILE A 123 -23.35 2.82 11.46
C ILE A 123 -22.58 3.68 12.47
N ARG A 124 -21.25 3.50 12.56
CA ARG A 124 -20.35 4.38 13.33
C ARG A 124 -18.89 4.28 12.85
N PRO A 125 -18.13 5.40 12.80
CA PRO A 125 -16.69 5.33 12.55
C PRO A 125 -15.99 4.46 13.61
N LEU A 126 -15.22 3.48 13.15
CA LEU A 126 -14.40 2.63 14.02
C LEU A 126 -12.94 3.05 13.97
N ASP A 127 -12.18 2.67 14.99
CA ASP A 127 -10.73 2.88 14.97
C ASP A 127 -10.11 1.97 13.90
N VAL A 128 -9.00 2.39 13.30
CA VAL A 128 -8.23 1.53 12.39
C VAL A 128 -7.84 0.23 13.10
N GLY A 129 -7.87 -0.89 12.38
CA GLY A 129 -7.58 -2.22 12.89
C GLY A 129 -8.70 -2.83 13.72
N SER A 130 -9.95 -2.34 13.60
CA SER A 130 -11.11 -2.91 14.33
C SER A 130 -11.52 -4.30 13.84
N TYR A 131 -11.05 -4.72 12.66
CA TYR A 131 -11.30 -6.04 12.07
C TYR A 131 -9.97 -6.81 11.91
N PRO A 132 -9.26 -7.18 13.00
CA PRO A 132 -7.89 -7.69 12.94
C PRO A 132 -7.74 -9.03 12.20
N HIS A 133 -8.85 -9.77 12.04
CA HIS A 133 -8.92 -11.05 11.35
C HIS A 133 -9.25 -10.93 9.86
N VAL A 134 -9.61 -9.73 9.40
CA VAL A 134 -9.99 -9.47 8.01
C VAL A 134 -8.81 -8.80 7.34
N GLN A 135 -8.12 -9.58 6.51
CA GLN A 135 -6.85 -9.18 5.92
C GLN A 135 -6.86 -9.42 4.41
N SER A 136 -6.12 -8.57 3.69
CA SER A 136 -5.70 -8.89 2.34
C SER A 136 -4.74 -10.09 2.33
N PRO A 137 -4.43 -10.66 1.16
CA PRO A 137 -3.45 -11.75 1.04
C PRO A 137 -2.04 -11.40 1.57
N TRP A 138 -1.76 -10.10 1.68
CA TRP A 138 -0.50 -9.55 2.20
C TRP A 138 -0.59 -9.09 3.66
N GLY A 139 -1.69 -9.38 4.35
CA GLY A 139 -1.89 -9.00 5.75
C GLY A 139 -2.35 -7.56 5.96
N LEU A 140 -2.81 -6.85 4.92
CA LEU A 140 -3.31 -5.48 5.08
C LEU A 140 -4.67 -5.46 5.77
N LEU A 141 -4.81 -4.60 6.77
CA LEU A 141 -6.07 -4.28 7.41
C LEU A 141 -6.76 -3.09 6.71
N ASP A 142 -8.07 -2.98 6.94
CA ASP A 142 -8.92 -1.84 6.58
C ASP A 142 -8.83 -1.44 5.10
N VAL A 143 -8.57 -2.41 4.19
CA VAL A 143 -8.69 -2.17 2.74
C VAL A 143 -10.16 -2.07 2.32
N SER A 144 -11.04 -2.75 3.07
CA SER A 144 -12.48 -2.57 3.02
C SER A 144 -12.94 -1.73 4.21
N GLY A 145 -13.78 -0.73 3.94
CA GLY A 145 -14.32 0.16 4.95
C GLY A 145 -13.41 1.33 5.32
N GLY A 146 -13.76 2.01 6.43
CA GLY A 146 -13.10 3.23 6.86
C GLY A 146 -13.46 4.40 5.96
N ALA A 147 -12.53 4.81 5.10
CA ALA A 147 -12.73 5.86 4.11
C ALA A 147 -12.16 5.38 2.78
N HIS A 148 -12.68 5.89 1.65
CA HIS A 148 -12.06 5.59 0.35
C HIS A 148 -10.58 5.99 0.38
N GLU A 149 -9.71 5.22 -0.23
CA GLU A 149 -8.27 5.50 -0.22
C GLU A 149 -7.87 6.17 -1.53
N TRP A 150 -7.21 7.33 -1.43
CA TRP A 150 -6.60 8.00 -2.58
C TRP A 150 -5.58 7.12 -3.29
N MET A 151 -5.57 7.19 -4.61
CA MET A 151 -4.54 6.62 -5.48
C MET A 151 -3.83 7.74 -6.24
N GLU A 152 -2.62 7.46 -6.73
CA GLU A 152 -1.83 8.42 -7.48
C GLU A 152 -2.50 8.79 -8.81
N ASP A 153 -3.14 7.85 -9.48
CA ASP A 153 -3.61 8.01 -10.85
C ASP A 153 -4.74 9.04 -10.99
N PHE A 154 -4.77 9.73 -12.13
CA PHE A 154 -5.97 10.41 -12.59
C PHE A 154 -6.96 9.38 -13.13
N GLN A 155 -8.26 9.63 -12.96
CA GLN A 155 -9.31 8.78 -13.54
C GLN A 155 -9.23 8.74 -15.08
N ASN A 156 -8.90 9.88 -15.69
CA ASN A 156 -8.58 9.99 -17.10
C ASN A 156 -7.32 10.85 -17.26
N PRO A 157 -6.14 10.26 -17.49
CA PRO A 157 -4.90 10.99 -17.68
C PRO A 157 -4.90 11.98 -18.86
N ALA A 158 -5.72 11.73 -19.90
CA ALA A 158 -5.81 12.63 -21.05
C ALA A 158 -6.63 13.90 -20.76
N VAL A 159 -7.52 13.84 -19.77
CA VAL A 159 -8.34 14.97 -19.30
C VAL A 159 -8.34 14.92 -17.77
N PRO A 160 -7.22 15.29 -17.12
CA PRO A 160 -7.04 15.07 -15.69
C PRO A 160 -7.95 16.01 -14.91
N SER A 161 -9.15 15.56 -14.52
CA SER A 161 -10.13 16.37 -13.78
C SER A 161 -10.43 15.81 -12.38
N SER A 162 -10.08 14.54 -12.15
CA SER A 162 -10.30 13.81 -10.90
C SER A 162 -9.18 12.80 -10.66
N ARG A 163 -8.90 12.51 -9.39
CA ARG A 163 -7.97 11.46 -8.96
C ARG A 163 -8.75 10.20 -8.60
N LEU A 164 -8.13 9.04 -8.80
CA LEU A 164 -8.72 7.77 -8.42
C LEU A 164 -8.78 7.63 -6.89
N ALA A 165 -9.88 7.07 -6.42
CA ALA A 165 -10.06 6.61 -5.05
C ALA A 165 -10.86 5.31 -5.06
N GLY A 166 -10.59 4.42 -4.11
CA GLY A 166 -11.21 3.09 -4.06
C GLY A 166 -11.53 2.63 -2.65
N GLY A 167 -12.19 1.48 -2.55
CA GLY A 167 -12.68 0.93 -1.28
C GLY A 167 -14.02 1.53 -0.86
N THR A 168 -14.70 0.89 0.08
CA THR A 168 -15.93 1.41 0.69
C THR A 168 -15.63 2.41 1.80
N SER A 169 -16.56 3.34 2.03
CA SER A 169 -16.42 4.38 3.05
C SER A 169 -17.62 4.44 3.96
N ILE A 170 -17.38 4.59 5.25
CA ILE A 170 -18.46 4.88 6.21
C ILE A 170 -18.97 6.31 6.10
N TYR A 171 -18.16 7.21 5.53
CA TYR A 171 -18.50 8.63 5.40
C TYR A 171 -19.34 8.93 4.15
N PHE A 172 -19.37 7.98 3.22
CA PHE A 172 -20.19 8.02 2.01
C PHE A 172 -20.91 6.67 1.84
N PRO A 173 -21.77 6.30 2.81
CA PRO A 173 -22.41 4.99 2.79
C PRO A 173 -23.35 4.91 1.60
N SER A 174 -23.10 3.97 0.70
CA SER A 174 -24.03 3.64 -0.37
C SER A 174 -24.66 2.27 -0.13
N PRO A 175 -25.99 2.16 -0.20
CA PRO A 175 -26.70 0.91 0.03
C PRO A 175 -26.46 -0.13 -1.08
N THR A 176 -25.82 0.25 -2.18
CA THR A 176 -25.55 -0.62 -3.34
C THR A 176 -24.07 -0.71 -3.69
N GLU A 177 -23.20 -0.01 -2.97
CA GLU A 177 -21.80 0.12 -3.36
C GLU A 177 -20.99 -1.09 -2.93
N VAL A 178 -20.65 -1.88 -3.94
CA VAL A 178 -19.58 -2.87 -3.91
C VAL A 178 -18.24 -2.14 -4.13
N GLY A 179 -17.98 -1.07 -3.39
CA GLY A 179 -16.79 -0.21 -3.57
C GLY A 179 -15.47 -0.95 -3.34
N ASP A 180 -15.56 -2.12 -2.69
CA ASP A 180 -14.47 -3.04 -2.45
C ASP A 180 -14.34 -4.12 -3.53
N HIS A 181 -15.07 -4.03 -4.65
CA HIS A 181 -14.90 -4.96 -5.76
C HIS A 181 -13.63 -4.61 -6.55
N LEU A 182 -12.84 -5.61 -6.93
CA LEU A 182 -11.58 -5.46 -7.68
C LEU A 182 -11.68 -4.54 -8.91
N THR A 183 -12.83 -4.53 -9.57
CA THR A 183 -13.07 -3.79 -10.82
C THR A 183 -13.65 -2.39 -10.61
N VAL A 184 -13.95 -2.00 -9.37
CA VAL A 184 -14.62 -0.74 -9.06
C VAL A 184 -13.59 0.25 -8.54
N LEU A 185 -13.44 1.36 -9.25
CA LEU A 185 -12.68 2.53 -8.83
C LEU A 185 -13.51 3.78 -9.09
N GLY A 186 -13.50 4.71 -8.14
CA GLY A 186 -14.13 6.02 -8.26
C GLY A 186 -13.14 7.09 -8.69
N GLY A 187 -13.68 8.20 -9.18
CA GLY A 187 -12.93 9.44 -9.37
C GLY A 187 -13.49 10.52 -8.45
N LEU A 188 -12.61 11.20 -7.73
CA LEU A 188 -12.98 12.29 -6.82
C LEU A 188 -12.17 13.55 -7.15
N SER A 189 -12.70 14.71 -6.82
CA SER A 189 -11.96 15.97 -6.94
C SER A 189 -10.76 15.92 -6.00
N PRO A 190 -9.54 16.38 -6.40
CA PRO A 190 -8.38 16.38 -5.52
C PRO A 190 -8.56 17.27 -4.27
N ALA A 191 -9.63 18.08 -4.22
CA ALA A 191 -10.03 18.86 -3.05
C ALA A 191 -10.94 18.10 -2.07
N ASP A 192 -11.54 16.97 -2.47
CA ASP A 192 -12.40 16.16 -1.61
C ASP A 192 -11.60 15.55 -0.45
N LEU A 193 -12.25 15.29 0.68
CA LEU A 193 -11.58 14.70 1.84
C LEU A 193 -11.89 13.21 1.96
N THR A 194 -10.89 12.37 1.71
CA THR A 194 -11.00 10.92 1.91
C THR A 194 -9.73 10.33 2.55
N GLY A 195 -9.74 9.03 2.80
CA GLY A 195 -8.66 8.27 3.41
C GLY A 195 -7.39 8.23 2.57
N ILE A 196 -6.29 7.88 3.23
CA ILE A 196 -5.00 7.65 2.59
C ILE A 196 -4.38 6.36 3.11
N ARG A 197 -3.66 5.70 2.21
CA ARG A 197 -2.64 4.70 2.52
C ARG A 197 -1.40 5.10 1.74
N LEU A 198 -0.23 5.00 2.35
CA LEU A 198 1.02 5.28 1.65
C LEU A 198 1.74 3.97 1.35
N ALA A 199 2.31 3.91 0.16
CA ALA A 199 3.31 2.91 -0.20
C ALA A 199 4.71 3.47 0.09
N SER A 200 5.68 2.56 0.20
CA SER A 200 7.09 2.91 0.37
C SER A 200 7.97 1.94 -0.41
N VAL A 201 9.11 2.43 -0.88
CA VAL A 201 10.13 1.54 -1.44
C VAL A 201 10.81 0.84 -0.27
N ILE A 202 10.78 -0.50 -0.26
CA ILE A 202 11.64 -1.29 0.63
C ILE A 202 13.01 -1.33 -0.04
N PRO A 203 14.07 -0.73 0.53
CA PRO A 203 15.40 -0.89 -0.01
C PRO A 203 15.72 -2.38 0.01
N SER A 204 16.00 -2.97 -1.14
CA SER A 204 16.54 -4.33 -1.15
C SER A 204 17.82 -4.31 -0.33
N PRO A 205 18.04 -5.28 0.58
CA PRO A 205 19.33 -5.39 1.24
C PRO A 205 20.38 -5.41 0.13
N SER A 206 21.27 -4.41 0.14
CA SER A 206 22.24 -4.21 -0.93
C SER A 206 22.87 -5.54 -1.32
N PRO A 207 23.06 -5.84 -2.63
CA PRO A 207 23.72 -7.09 -3.04
C PRO A 207 25.08 -7.31 -2.34
N ILE A 208 25.72 -6.25 -1.83
CA ILE A 208 26.92 -6.31 -0.99
C ILE A 208 26.67 -7.06 0.33
N ALA A 209 25.52 -6.84 0.99
CA ALA A 209 25.15 -7.55 2.21
C ALA A 209 24.93 -9.05 1.94
N VAL A 210 24.31 -9.39 0.80
CA VAL A 210 24.13 -10.79 0.36
C VAL A 210 25.48 -11.45 0.04
N LEU A 211 26.37 -10.73 -0.65
CA LEU A 211 27.73 -11.22 -0.96
C LEU A 211 28.58 -11.38 0.31
N ALA A 212 28.50 -10.46 1.27
CA ALA A 212 29.27 -10.54 2.52
C ALA A 212 28.86 -11.75 3.38
N VAL A 213 27.58 -12.10 3.42
CA VAL A 213 27.09 -13.34 4.06
C VAL A 213 27.53 -14.58 3.27
N GLY A 214 27.49 -14.52 1.94
CA GLY A 214 28.00 -15.60 1.06
C GLY A 214 29.49 -15.90 1.28
N PHE A 215 30.33 -14.86 1.34
CA PHE A 215 31.77 -15.03 1.59
C PHE A 215 32.06 -15.55 2.99
N SER A 216 31.38 -15.04 4.02
CA SER A 216 31.61 -15.52 5.40
C SER A 216 31.20 -16.98 5.60
N CYS A 217 30.17 -17.48 4.90
CA CYS A 217 29.83 -18.91 4.86
C CYS A 217 30.87 -19.76 4.11
N LEU A 218 31.45 -19.25 3.02
CA LEU A 218 32.51 -19.94 2.26
C LEU A 218 33.84 -20.02 3.04
N PHE A 219 34.23 -18.96 3.73
CA PHE A 219 35.44 -18.98 4.57
C PHE A 219 35.29 -19.85 5.82
N ARG A 220 34.07 -20.02 6.34
CA ARG A 220 33.80 -20.92 7.47
C ARG A 220 33.90 -22.39 7.07
N ARG A 221 33.56 -22.73 5.82
CA ARG A 221 33.73 -24.08 5.25
C ARG A 221 35.20 -24.46 5.06
N HIS A 222 36.06 -23.51 4.65
CA HIS A 222 37.47 -23.80 4.39
C HIS A 222 38.35 -23.98 5.64
N ARG A 223 37.89 -23.55 6.82
CA ARG A 223 38.68 -23.65 8.08
C ARG A 223 38.54 -24.99 8.81
N HIS A 224 37.77 -25.95 8.28
CA HIS A 224 37.54 -27.25 8.91
C HIS A 224 38.36 -28.42 8.33
N GLU A 225 39.24 -28.16 7.35
CA GLU A 225 40.11 -29.17 6.73
C GLU A 225 41.58 -28.98 7.12
N GLU A 226 41.92 -29.12 8.40
CA GLU A 226 43.29 -29.47 8.82
C GLU A 226 43.24 -30.81 9.57
N VAL A 227 43.65 -31.87 8.87
CA VAL A 227 43.77 -33.24 9.39
C VAL A 227 45.12 -33.39 10.10
N PRO A 228 45.21 -33.98 11.31
CA PRO A 228 46.49 -34.15 12.00
C PRO A 228 47.35 -35.23 11.33
N SER A 229 48.64 -34.93 11.17
CA SER A 229 49.66 -35.87 10.67
C SER A 229 49.87 -37.04 11.64
N ARG A 230 49.53 -38.26 11.19
CA ARG A 230 49.92 -39.50 11.87
C ARG A 230 51.38 -39.84 11.54
N GLU A 231 52.27 -39.73 12.54
CA GLU A 231 53.60 -40.32 12.48
C GLU A 231 53.51 -41.85 12.34
N ARG A 232 54.27 -42.38 11.38
CA ARG A 232 54.32 -43.80 11.02
C ARG A 232 55.17 -44.58 12.03
N ALA A 233 54.56 -45.56 12.68
CA ALA A 233 55.27 -46.63 13.38
C ALA A 233 56.11 -47.46 12.40
N GLY A 234 57.42 -47.49 12.63
CA GLY A 234 58.37 -48.27 11.86
C GLY A 234 58.59 -49.67 12.41
N ARG A 235 58.36 -50.66 11.53
CA ARG A 235 59.20 -51.84 11.28
C ARG A 235 59.21 -52.99 12.31
N ALA A 236 58.53 -54.07 11.93
CA ALA A 236 58.85 -55.43 12.36
C ALA A 236 60.03 -56.01 11.56
N ARG A 237 60.89 -56.82 12.22
CA ARG A 237 61.53 -58.04 11.69
C ARG A 237 62.27 -58.79 12.81
N SER A 238 62.01 -60.10 12.83
CA SER A 238 62.72 -61.26 13.43
C SER A 238 63.25 -61.15 14.85
#